data_AF-A0A1X7R8L9-F1
#
_entry.id   AF-A0A1X7R8L9-F1
#
_cell.length_a   1.000
_cell.length_b   1.000
_cell.length_c   1.000
_cell.angle_alpha   90.00
_cell.angle_beta   90.00
_cell.angle_gamma   90.00
#
_symmetry.space_group_name_H-M   'P 1'
#
loop_
_entity.id
_entity.type
_entity.pdbx_description
1 polymer ?
#
loop_
_entity_poly.entity_id
_entity_poly.type
_entity_poly.pdbx_seq_one_letter_code
_entity_poly.pdbx_strand_id
1 'polypeptide(L)'
;MTSWPGYIEDQLMSISNLGLTLRLILVLTCVSGAYLARLRFSLMVITILFSIAYILAYFNKIIKCKKMISAVKRKMHGSKWTQFQITCIKKISKDTSIYTFNIQYPEGSLHLPLGHHVQVRAMIHGRQTIRYYTPIFPSETTKELQLMVKSYSNGTMSKYLSTLHVGQTVEIRGPFGNPTSDNNQHYPLQKEIETYRKMGKESNSNEETLTQLGIVAGGSGITPVLQVLHEIVTNPYHLENISLIYANETVDDILLKNELDEMAKKHPHFQIHYVLHHPPKGWKGERGYITKRMLQKYLPRYNKQHKLLVCGPLEMDELVLRYSKELGWNKGFQKSRSNDKVFVF
;
A
#
# COMPACT_ATOMS: atom_id res chain seq x y z
N MET A 1 -32.10 36.52 115.55
CA MET A 1 -33.15 35.70 114.89
C MET A 1 -32.74 35.48 113.45
N THR A 2 -32.53 34.21 113.13
CA THR A 2 -32.39 33.53 111.85
C THR A 2 -32.90 34.26 110.59
N SER A 3 -32.12 34.19 109.50
CA SER A 3 -32.62 33.56 108.25
C SER A 3 -31.52 33.39 107.21
N TRP A 4 -31.50 32.19 106.62
CA TRP A 4 -30.76 31.80 105.43
C TRP A 4 -31.30 32.51 104.17
N PRO A 5 -30.44 32.94 103.24
CA PRO A 5 -30.80 33.01 101.83
C PRO A 5 -29.84 32.24 100.89
N GLY A 6 -28.89 31.47 101.42
CA GLY A 6 -27.82 30.85 100.61
C GLY A 6 -28.27 29.76 99.63
N TYR A 7 -29.43 29.13 99.83
CA TYR A 7 -29.81 27.95 99.03
C TYR A 7 -30.48 28.30 97.67
N ILE A 8 -31.07 29.49 97.52
CA ILE A 8 -31.76 29.89 96.29
C ILE A 8 -30.81 30.60 95.32
N GLU A 9 -29.89 31.42 95.83
CA GLU A 9 -28.87 32.10 95.01
C GLU A 9 -27.89 31.12 94.36
N ASP A 10 -27.47 30.08 95.07
CA ASP A 10 -26.57 29.06 94.52
C ASP A 10 -27.23 28.21 93.42
N GLN A 11 -28.54 27.93 93.51
CA GLN A 11 -29.26 27.24 92.43
C GLN A 11 -29.49 28.12 91.20
N LEU A 12 -29.77 29.42 91.38
CA LEU A 12 -29.92 30.36 90.26
C LEU A 12 -28.58 30.65 89.56
N MET A 13 -27.47 30.72 90.30
CA MET A 13 -26.13 30.79 89.72
C MET A 13 -25.73 29.51 88.98
N SER A 14 -26.13 28.34 89.47
CA SER A 14 -25.88 27.05 88.80
C SER A 14 -26.62 26.95 87.46
N ILE A 15 -27.90 27.32 87.40
CA ILE A 15 -28.73 27.26 86.18
C ILE A 15 -28.25 28.27 85.11
N SER A 16 -27.86 29.48 85.53
CA SER A 16 -27.34 30.50 84.61
C SER A 16 -25.97 30.12 84.03
N ASN A 17 -25.07 29.54 84.83
CA ASN A 17 -23.80 29.00 84.37
C ASN A 17 -23.97 27.76 83.48
N LEU A 18 -24.97 26.91 83.73
CA LEU A 18 -25.33 25.80 82.83
C LEU A 18 -25.84 26.32 81.47
N GLY A 19 -26.65 27.38 81.46
CA GLY A 19 -27.13 28.01 80.22
C GLY A 19 -26.02 28.69 79.41
N LEU A 20 -25.07 29.34 80.08
CA LEU A 20 -23.92 29.98 79.43
C LEU A 20 -22.96 28.94 78.84
N THR A 21 -22.68 27.88 79.58
CA THR A 21 -21.84 26.76 79.11
C THR A 21 -22.49 26.02 77.94
N LEU A 22 -23.81 25.76 77.97
CA LEU A 22 -24.52 25.15 76.84
C LEU A 22 -24.46 26.02 75.58
N ARG A 23 -24.62 27.34 75.72
CA ARG A 23 -24.51 28.31 74.61
C ARG A 23 -23.10 28.37 74.04
N LEU A 24 -22.07 28.36 74.89
CA LEU A 24 -20.66 28.30 74.48
C LEU A 24 -20.35 27.00 73.72
N ILE A 25 -20.83 25.85 74.20
CA ILE A 25 -20.67 24.56 73.52
C ILE A 25 -21.39 24.55 72.16
N LEU A 26 -22.60 25.10 72.07
CA LEU A 26 -23.34 25.25 70.80
C LEU A 26 -22.62 26.15 69.79
N VAL A 27 -22.06 27.29 70.24
CA VAL A 27 -21.29 28.18 69.35
C VAL A 27 -20.00 27.50 68.90
N LEU A 28 -19.26 26.83 69.79
CA LEU A 28 -18.03 26.13 69.45
C LEU A 28 -18.26 24.94 68.52
N THR A 29 -19.35 24.19 68.70
CA THR A 29 -19.74 23.09 67.80
C THR A 29 -20.19 23.60 66.42
N CYS A 30 -20.90 24.72 66.36
CA CYS A 30 -21.27 25.36 65.09
C CYS A 30 -20.06 25.94 64.33
N VAL A 31 -19.14 26.62 65.04
CA VAL A 31 -17.92 27.21 64.43
C VAL A 31 -16.96 26.12 63.96
N SER A 32 -16.76 25.07 64.75
CA SER A 32 -15.96 23.91 64.33
C SER A 32 -16.60 23.15 63.17
N GLY A 33 -17.93 22.99 63.15
CA GLY A 33 -18.65 22.41 62.02
C GLY A 33 -18.52 23.21 60.72
N ALA A 34 -18.62 24.54 60.79
CA ALA A 34 -18.43 25.42 59.63
C ALA A 34 -16.99 25.41 59.11
N TYR A 35 -16.00 25.35 60.00
CA TYR A 35 -14.59 25.22 59.63
C TYR A 35 -14.30 23.88 58.95
N LEU A 36 -14.81 22.77 59.50
CA LEU A 36 -14.70 21.44 58.90
C LEU A 36 -15.40 21.37 57.54
N ALA A 37 -16.55 22.02 57.37
CA ALA A 37 -17.25 22.09 56.08
C ALA A 37 -16.44 22.86 55.02
N ARG A 38 -15.82 24.00 55.39
CA ARG A 38 -14.92 24.76 54.49
C ARG A 38 -13.68 23.95 54.12
N LEU A 39 -13.10 23.22 55.07
CA LEU A 39 -11.94 22.36 54.82
C LEU A 39 -12.30 21.21 53.86
N ARG A 40 -13.46 20.57 54.05
CA ARG A 40 -13.97 19.53 53.14
C ARG A 40 -14.26 20.05 51.74
N PHE A 41 -14.86 21.25 51.62
CA PHE A 41 -15.10 21.89 50.33
C PHE A 41 -13.78 22.23 49.62
N SER A 42 -12.80 22.77 50.35
CA SER A 42 -11.46 23.06 49.81
C SER A 42 -10.74 21.79 49.33
N LEU A 43 -10.76 20.71 50.12
CA LEU A 43 -10.23 19.40 49.73
C LEU A 43 -10.94 18.85 48.47
N MET A 44 -12.26 18.99 48.37
CA MET A 44 -13.02 18.56 47.20
C MET A 44 -12.66 19.35 45.94
N VAL A 45 -12.47 20.68 46.05
CA VAL A 45 -12.02 21.50 44.92
C VAL A 45 -10.61 21.10 44.48
N ILE A 46 -9.71 20.85 45.43
CA ILE A 46 -8.33 20.41 45.14
C ILE A 46 -8.33 19.07 44.40
N THR A 47 -9.12 18.08 44.84
CA THR A 47 -9.19 16.77 44.16
C THR A 47 -9.77 16.86 42.76
N ILE A 48 -10.77 17.73 42.53
CA ILE A 48 -11.33 18.00 41.20
C ILE A 48 -10.26 18.64 40.30
N LEU A 49 -9.51 19.63 40.80
CA LEU A 49 -8.45 20.29 40.02
C LEU A 49 -7.32 19.31 39.64
N PHE A 50 -6.90 18.44 40.57
CA PHE A 50 -5.92 17.38 40.26
C PHE A 50 -6.47 16.37 39.24
N SER A 51 -7.75 16.01 39.33
CA SER A 51 -8.39 15.10 38.38
C SER A 51 -8.46 15.71 36.97
N ILE A 52 -8.83 16.99 36.86
CA ILE A 52 -8.83 17.71 35.57
C ILE A 52 -7.42 17.80 34.99
N ALA A 53 -6.42 18.15 35.80
CA ALA A 53 -5.02 18.21 35.36
C ALA A 53 -4.52 16.84 34.85
N TYR A 54 -4.86 15.75 35.55
CA TYR A 54 -4.55 14.39 35.14
C TYR A 54 -5.23 14.02 33.81
N ILE A 55 -6.52 14.34 33.65
CA ILE A 55 -7.26 14.12 32.41
C ILE A 55 -6.62 14.89 31.25
N LEU A 56 -6.29 16.17 31.43
CA LEU A 56 -5.64 16.99 30.41
C LEU A 56 -4.26 16.44 30.03
N ALA A 57 -3.45 16.02 31.01
CA ALA A 57 -2.17 15.38 30.76
C ALA A 57 -2.32 14.05 29.99
N TYR A 58 -3.32 13.24 30.34
CA TYR A 58 -3.64 12.00 29.65
C TYR A 58 -4.11 12.24 28.20
N PHE A 59 -4.99 13.22 27.98
CA PHE A 59 -5.41 13.64 26.64
C PHE A 59 -4.23 14.15 25.80
N ASN A 60 -3.35 14.96 26.38
CA ASN A 60 -2.13 15.41 25.69
C ASN A 60 -1.21 14.23 25.32
N LYS A 61 -1.10 13.22 26.20
CA LYS A 61 -0.36 11.99 25.91
C LYS A 61 -1.00 11.22 24.75
N ILE A 62 -2.33 11.10 24.71
CA ILE A 62 -3.06 10.48 23.59
C ILE A 62 -2.85 11.26 22.28
N ILE A 63 -2.96 12.59 22.31
CA ILE A 63 -2.75 13.44 21.11
C ILE A 63 -1.33 13.29 20.59
N LYS A 64 -0.33 13.30 21.49
CA LYS A 64 1.08 13.09 21.13
C LYS A 64 1.29 11.69 20.56
N CYS A 65 0.67 10.67 21.14
CA CYS A 65 0.70 9.29 20.64
C CYS A 65 0.06 9.17 19.25
N LYS A 66 -1.12 9.79 19.03
CA LYS A 66 -1.79 9.84 17.71
C LYS A 66 -0.95 10.56 16.65
N LYS A 67 -0.31 11.69 17.00
CA LYS A 67 0.63 12.40 16.10
C LYS A 67 1.86 11.57 15.79
N MET A 68 2.38 10.81 16.75
CA MET A 68 3.52 9.91 16.54
C MET A 68 3.13 8.75 15.62
N ILE A 69 1.97 8.13 15.84
CA ILE A 69 1.41 7.06 15.00
C ILE A 69 1.12 7.57 13.57
N SER A 70 0.64 8.81 13.40
CA SER A 70 0.46 9.39 12.05
C SER A 70 1.80 9.72 11.37
N ALA A 71 2.82 10.18 12.12
CA ALA A 71 4.15 10.46 11.59
C ALA A 71 4.95 9.18 11.22
N VAL A 72 4.59 8.04 11.80
CA VAL A 72 5.11 6.70 11.46
C VAL A 72 4.48 6.16 10.16
N LYS A 73 3.26 6.58 9.79
CA LYS A 73 2.64 6.24 8.50
C LYS A 73 3.14 7.10 7.32
N ARG A 74 4.46 7.30 7.19
CA ARG A 74 5.02 8.00 6.02
C ARG A 74 5.04 7.05 4.81
N LYS A 75 3.88 6.90 4.17
CA LYS A 75 3.70 6.26 2.85
C LYS A 75 4.60 6.98 1.84
N MET A 76 5.19 6.25 0.89
CA MET A 76 5.84 6.89 -0.27
C MET A 76 4.85 7.91 -0.89
N HIS A 77 5.24 9.18 -0.91
CA HIS A 77 4.37 10.27 -1.36
C HIS A 77 4.67 10.54 -2.83
N GLY A 78 3.68 10.32 -3.70
CA GLY A 78 3.85 10.36 -5.17
C GLY A 78 4.46 11.65 -5.73
N SER A 79 4.42 12.76 -4.99
CA SER A 79 4.96 14.04 -5.42
C SER A 79 6.45 14.26 -5.09
N LYS A 80 7.02 13.62 -4.07
CA LYS A 80 8.36 13.94 -3.54
C LYS A 80 9.43 12.97 -4.04
N TRP A 81 10.51 13.50 -4.61
CA TRP A 81 11.72 12.74 -4.90
C TRP A 81 12.48 12.38 -3.62
N THR A 82 12.83 11.11 -3.48
CA THR A 82 13.60 10.58 -2.37
C THR A 82 14.80 9.83 -2.93
N GLN A 83 15.98 10.05 -2.36
CA GLN A 83 17.17 9.27 -2.68
C GLN A 83 17.15 7.95 -1.92
N PHE A 84 17.30 6.85 -2.64
CA PHE A 84 17.45 5.53 -2.07
C PHE A 84 18.81 4.96 -2.40
N GLN A 85 19.49 4.40 -1.40
CA GLN A 85 20.78 3.76 -1.58
C GLN A 85 20.61 2.34 -2.11
N ILE A 86 21.41 1.97 -3.10
CA ILE A 86 21.52 0.60 -3.61
C ILE A 86 22.25 -0.23 -2.55
N THR A 87 21.59 -1.24 -2.02
CA THR A 87 22.18 -2.19 -1.06
C THR A 87 22.65 -3.47 -1.70
N CYS A 88 22.04 -3.87 -2.83
CA CYS A 88 22.43 -5.07 -3.56
C CYS A 88 22.16 -4.89 -5.05
N ILE A 89 23.05 -5.46 -5.89
CA ILE A 89 22.84 -5.61 -7.32
C ILE A 89 23.01 -7.10 -7.64
N LYS A 90 21.91 -7.77 -7.98
CA LYS A 90 21.91 -9.18 -8.37
C LYS A 90 21.78 -9.28 -9.89
N LYS A 91 22.81 -9.80 -10.55
CA LYS A 91 22.78 -10.06 -11.99
C LYS A 91 21.90 -11.28 -12.29
N ILE A 92 20.95 -11.14 -13.20
CA ILE A 92 19.97 -12.18 -13.58
C ILE A 92 20.26 -12.75 -14.97
N SER A 93 20.68 -11.90 -15.90
CA SER A 93 21.10 -12.32 -17.25
C SER A 93 22.32 -11.50 -17.69
N LYS A 94 22.75 -11.66 -18.94
CA LYS A 94 23.83 -10.86 -19.54
C LYS A 94 23.60 -9.35 -19.39
N ASP A 95 22.35 -8.91 -19.55
CA ASP A 95 21.97 -7.50 -19.61
C ASP A 95 20.92 -7.09 -18.57
N THR A 96 20.46 -8.00 -17.72
CA THR A 96 19.42 -7.72 -16.72
C THR A 96 19.94 -7.90 -15.30
N SER A 97 19.65 -6.94 -14.44
CA SER A 97 19.99 -6.98 -13.01
C SER A 97 18.83 -6.50 -12.15
N ILE A 98 18.73 -7.03 -10.93
CA ILE A 98 17.85 -6.55 -9.87
C ILE A 98 18.64 -5.61 -8.98
N TYR A 99 18.12 -4.40 -8.81
CA TYR A 99 18.65 -3.38 -7.90
C TYR A 99 17.78 -3.36 -6.66
N THR A 100 18.36 -3.69 -5.52
CA THR A 100 17.70 -3.64 -4.22
C THR A 100 18.06 -2.33 -3.54
N PHE A 101 17.03 -1.65 -3.04
CA PHE A 101 17.14 -0.38 -2.35
C PHE A 101 16.60 -0.51 -0.93
N ASN A 102 17.34 0.00 0.05
CA ASN A 102 16.86 0.06 1.43
C ASN A 102 15.91 1.24 1.61
N ILE A 103 14.71 0.94 2.09
CA ILE A 103 13.68 1.92 2.37
C ILE A 103 13.77 2.30 3.85
N GLN A 104 14.19 3.53 4.14
CA GLN A 104 14.26 4.06 5.51
C GLN A 104 12.88 4.39 6.12
N TYR A 105 11.78 3.86 5.56
CA TYR A 105 10.45 4.07 6.12
C TYR A 105 10.11 2.97 7.14
N PRO A 106 9.24 3.26 8.12
CA PRO A 106 8.72 2.23 9.03
C PRO A 106 8.06 1.07 8.26
N GLU A 107 8.06 -0.14 8.83
CA GLU A 107 7.43 -1.32 8.21
C GLU A 107 6.00 -1.01 7.71
N GLY A 108 5.64 -1.54 6.53
CA GLY A 108 4.35 -1.29 5.89
C GLY A 108 4.21 0.06 5.14
N SER A 109 5.28 0.86 5.03
CA SER A 109 5.20 2.19 4.39
C SER A 109 5.38 2.19 2.86
N LEU A 110 5.94 1.12 2.29
CA LEU A 110 5.94 0.91 0.83
C LEU A 110 4.74 0.04 0.45
N HIS A 111 3.53 0.60 0.54
CA HIS A 111 2.38 0.00 -0.11
C HIS A 111 2.34 0.48 -1.56
N LEU A 112 2.73 -0.40 -2.48
CA LEU A 112 2.56 -0.20 -3.92
C LEU A 112 1.32 -0.99 -4.36
N PRO A 113 0.18 -0.31 -4.62
CA PRO A 113 -1.02 -1.02 -5.05
C PRO A 113 -0.82 -1.68 -6.41
N LEU A 114 -1.59 -2.72 -6.73
CA LEU A 114 -1.43 -3.46 -7.99
C LEU A 114 -1.54 -2.54 -9.21
N GLY A 115 -0.66 -2.77 -10.20
CA GLY A 115 -0.60 -1.96 -11.41
C GLY A 115 0.03 -0.57 -11.22
N HIS A 116 0.48 -0.24 -10.01
CA HIS A 116 1.28 0.96 -9.79
C HIS A 116 2.77 0.71 -10.04
N HIS A 117 3.44 1.78 -10.39
CA HIS A 117 4.86 1.82 -10.69
C HIS A 117 5.50 3.03 -10.00
N VAL A 118 6.83 3.12 -10.05
CA VAL A 118 7.60 4.25 -9.55
C VAL A 118 8.25 5.00 -10.71
N GLN A 119 8.58 6.26 -10.48
CA GLN A 119 9.46 7.01 -11.37
C GLN A 119 10.87 7.04 -10.79
N VAL A 120 11.84 6.80 -11.66
CA VAL A 120 13.26 6.94 -11.40
C VAL A 120 13.78 8.14 -12.16
N ARG A 121 14.58 8.99 -11.51
CA ARG A 121 15.23 10.16 -12.10
C ARG A 121 16.74 10.09 -11.97
N ALA A 122 17.41 10.56 -13.02
CA ALA A 122 18.85 10.73 -13.07
C ALA A 122 19.23 11.94 -13.93
N MET A 123 20.37 12.55 -13.62
CA MET A 123 21.01 13.55 -14.48
C MET A 123 22.02 12.84 -15.38
N ILE A 124 21.73 12.74 -16.66
CA ILE A 124 22.54 11.98 -17.63
C ILE A 124 22.95 12.95 -18.74
N HIS A 125 24.26 13.16 -18.93
CA HIS A 125 24.80 14.13 -19.90
C HIS A 125 24.18 15.54 -19.78
N GLY A 126 24.00 16.03 -18.54
CA GLY A 126 23.40 17.33 -18.27
C GLY A 126 21.89 17.43 -18.53
N ARG A 127 21.22 16.32 -18.89
CA ARG A 127 19.77 16.25 -19.10
C ARG A 127 19.11 15.41 -18.01
N GLN A 128 18.04 15.95 -17.44
CA GLN A 128 17.21 15.22 -16.51
C GLN A 128 16.41 14.15 -17.27
N THR A 129 16.68 12.88 -17.00
CA THR A 129 15.95 11.75 -17.57
C THR A 129 15.07 11.14 -16.50
N ILE A 130 13.79 10.92 -16.82
CA ILE A 130 12.82 10.24 -15.96
C ILE A 130 12.30 9.01 -16.69
N ARG A 131 12.22 7.86 -16.01
CA ARG A 131 11.59 6.64 -16.52
C ARG A 131 10.77 5.95 -15.45
N TYR A 132 9.78 5.19 -15.92
CA TYR A 132 8.90 4.41 -15.07
C TYR A 132 9.48 3.01 -14.90
N TYR A 133 9.37 2.46 -13.68
CA TYR A 133 9.74 1.08 -13.37
C TYR A 133 8.69 0.49 -12.46
N THR A 134 8.35 -0.77 -12.70
CA THR A 134 7.43 -1.52 -11.84
C THR A 134 8.24 -2.38 -10.89
N PRO A 135 8.21 -2.11 -9.57
CA PRO A 135 8.91 -2.92 -8.59
C PRO A 135 8.49 -4.39 -8.63
N ILE A 136 9.46 -5.28 -8.52
CA ILE A 136 9.22 -6.72 -8.39
C ILE A 136 8.97 -7.06 -6.93
N PHE A 137 8.06 -8.00 -6.66
CA PHE A 137 7.75 -8.50 -5.31
C PHE A 137 7.49 -7.41 -4.25
N PRO A 138 6.45 -6.56 -4.40
CA PRO A 138 6.07 -5.62 -3.34
C PRO A 138 5.49 -6.40 -2.16
N SER A 139 6.33 -6.92 -1.27
CA SER A 139 5.87 -7.46 0.01
C SER A 139 5.72 -6.32 0.99
N GLU A 140 4.52 -6.15 1.56
CA GLU A 140 4.24 -5.15 2.60
C GLU A 140 5.12 -5.31 3.85
N THR A 141 5.73 -6.48 4.01
CA THR A 141 6.62 -6.81 5.13
C THR A 141 8.09 -6.47 4.88
N THR A 142 8.47 -6.15 3.64
CA THR A 142 9.86 -5.92 3.28
C THR A 142 10.24 -4.44 3.40
N LYS A 143 11.41 -4.15 3.97
CA LYS A 143 12.05 -2.81 3.98
C LYS A 143 12.83 -2.55 2.69
N GLU A 144 12.52 -3.27 1.63
CA GLU A 144 13.28 -3.28 0.40
C GLU A 144 12.40 -2.94 -0.78
N LEU A 145 12.91 -2.10 -1.67
CA LEU A 145 12.35 -1.87 -2.99
C LEU A 145 13.27 -2.57 -3.99
N GLN A 146 12.72 -3.43 -4.84
CA GLN A 146 13.50 -4.13 -5.86
C GLN A 146 13.05 -3.72 -7.25
N LEU A 147 13.98 -3.21 -8.06
CA LEU A 147 13.74 -2.87 -9.47
C LEU A 147 14.53 -3.83 -10.36
N MET A 148 13.82 -4.59 -11.20
CA MET A 148 14.45 -5.38 -12.26
C MET A 148 14.62 -4.51 -13.50
N VAL A 149 15.87 -4.36 -13.95
CA VAL A 149 16.22 -3.46 -15.06
C VAL A 149 17.01 -4.22 -16.10
N LYS A 150 16.47 -4.26 -17.33
CA LYS A 150 17.16 -4.71 -18.54
C LYS A 150 17.91 -3.54 -19.17
N SER A 151 19.22 -3.70 -19.37
CA SER A 151 20.11 -2.70 -19.97
C SER A 151 20.03 -2.77 -21.49
N TYR A 152 19.42 -1.76 -22.10
CA TYR A 152 19.26 -1.70 -23.55
C TYR A 152 20.43 -0.96 -24.19
N SER A 153 20.92 -1.46 -25.33
CA SER A 153 22.04 -0.85 -26.08
C SER A 153 21.77 0.60 -26.51
N ASN A 154 20.51 0.99 -26.69
CA ASN A 154 20.11 2.37 -27.00
C ASN A 154 19.37 3.05 -25.82
N GLY A 155 19.33 2.43 -24.65
CA GLY A 155 18.59 2.93 -23.49
C GLY A 155 19.40 3.92 -22.67
N THR A 156 18.92 5.17 -22.54
CA THR A 156 19.60 6.21 -21.74
C THR A 156 19.60 5.87 -20.25
N MET A 157 18.42 5.68 -19.65
CA MET A 157 18.29 5.42 -18.21
C MET A 157 18.81 4.03 -17.84
N SER A 158 18.50 3.00 -18.63
CA SER A 158 18.89 1.63 -18.29
C SER A 158 20.41 1.40 -18.37
N LYS A 159 21.11 2.07 -19.30
CA LYS A 159 22.58 2.14 -19.30
C LYS A 159 23.13 2.89 -18.10
N TYR A 160 22.54 4.03 -17.76
CA TYR A 160 22.96 4.77 -16.57
C TYR A 160 22.86 3.88 -15.31
N LEU A 161 21.73 3.20 -15.12
CA LEU A 161 21.55 2.30 -13.98
C LEU A 161 22.57 1.15 -13.99
N SER A 162 22.94 0.60 -15.16
CA SER A 162 23.95 -0.46 -15.26
C SER A 162 25.39 -0.03 -14.97
N THR A 163 25.66 1.27 -14.91
CA THR A 163 26.94 1.80 -14.41
C THR A 163 26.98 2.01 -12.90
N LEU A 164 25.85 1.84 -12.20
CA LEU A 164 25.80 2.07 -10.76
C LEU A 164 26.34 0.88 -9.97
N HIS A 165 26.85 1.19 -8.78
CA HIS A 165 27.42 0.25 -7.84
C HIS A 165 26.70 0.32 -6.49
N VAL A 166 26.82 -0.76 -5.70
CA VAL A 166 26.33 -0.79 -4.32
C VAL A 166 26.89 0.40 -3.54
N GLY A 167 26.03 1.04 -2.74
CA GLY A 167 26.34 2.23 -1.97
C GLY A 167 25.98 3.55 -2.66
N GLN A 168 25.79 3.57 -3.99
CA GLN A 168 25.29 4.74 -4.70
C GLN A 168 23.78 4.92 -4.53
N THR A 169 23.29 6.13 -4.80
CA THR A 169 21.89 6.49 -4.64
C THR A 169 21.17 6.72 -5.96
N VAL A 170 19.87 6.44 -5.97
CA VAL A 170 18.96 6.71 -7.09
C VAL A 170 17.76 7.50 -6.56
N GLU A 171 17.33 8.51 -7.31
CA GLU A 171 16.13 9.26 -6.96
C GLU A 171 14.88 8.55 -7.46
N ILE A 172 13.99 8.22 -6.53
CA ILE A 172 12.75 7.51 -6.81
C ILE A 172 11.58 8.27 -6.18
N ARG A 173 10.47 8.36 -6.90
CA ARG A 173 9.18 8.83 -6.35
C ARG A 173 8.04 7.93 -6.82
N GLY A 174 6.91 8.02 -6.15
CA GLY A 174 5.74 7.17 -6.40
C GLY A 174 4.95 6.94 -5.10
N PRO A 175 3.97 6.02 -5.12
CA PRO A 175 3.55 5.25 -6.28
C PRO A 175 2.82 6.10 -7.34
N PHE A 176 2.88 5.69 -8.60
CA PHE A 176 2.08 6.23 -9.72
C PHE A 176 1.26 5.13 -10.36
N GLY A 177 0.12 5.51 -10.89
CA GLY A 177 -0.86 4.68 -11.59
C GLY A 177 -2.06 5.59 -11.85
N ASN A 178 -2.86 5.35 -12.90
CA ASN A 178 -4.02 6.21 -13.17
C ASN A 178 -5.01 6.11 -12.00
N PRO A 179 -5.18 7.15 -11.16
CA PRO A 179 -6.30 7.22 -10.26
C PRO A 179 -7.51 7.56 -11.14
N THR A 180 -8.60 6.80 -11.04
CA THR A 180 -9.87 7.32 -11.56
C THR A 180 -10.15 8.67 -10.92
N SER A 181 -10.84 9.57 -11.63
CA SER A 181 -11.13 10.95 -11.22
C SER A 181 -11.95 11.13 -9.93
N ASP A 182 -12.18 10.07 -9.17
CA ASP A 182 -12.70 10.11 -7.81
C ASP A 182 -11.56 9.89 -6.83
N ASN A 183 -11.61 10.52 -5.66
CA ASN A 183 -10.62 10.46 -4.57
C ASN A 183 -10.30 9.03 -4.01
N ASN A 184 -10.63 7.96 -4.73
CA ASN A 184 -10.24 6.59 -4.45
C ASN A 184 -8.95 6.21 -5.19
N GLN A 185 -7.89 5.98 -4.41
CA GLN A 185 -6.53 5.57 -4.82
C GLN A 185 -6.44 4.16 -5.45
N HIS A 186 -7.53 3.60 -5.97
CA HIS A 186 -7.52 2.22 -6.48
C HIS A 186 -7.28 2.23 -7.99
N TYR A 187 -6.24 1.51 -8.41
CA TYR A 187 -6.05 1.20 -9.81
C TYR A 187 -7.23 0.35 -10.30
N PRO A 188 -7.78 0.56 -11.50
CA PRO A 188 -9.03 -0.16 -11.83
C PRO A 188 -8.90 -1.64 -12.11
N LEU A 189 -7.71 -2.16 -12.42
CA LEU A 189 -7.49 -3.61 -12.35
C LEU A 189 -7.53 -4.11 -10.90
N GLN A 190 -7.03 -3.32 -9.94
CA GLN A 190 -7.12 -3.64 -8.51
C GLN A 190 -8.56 -3.52 -8.00
N LYS A 191 -9.31 -2.49 -8.41
CA LYS A 191 -10.74 -2.36 -8.12
C LYS A 191 -11.53 -3.49 -8.76
N GLU A 192 -11.24 -3.88 -10.00
CA GLU A 192 -11.83 -5.06 -10.64
C GLU A 192 -11.50 -6.32 -9.80
N ILE A 193 -10.23 -6.58 -9.49
CA ILE A 193 -9.80 -7.71 -8.64
C ILE A 193 -10.44 -7.68 -7.25
N GLU A 194 -10.56 -6.52 -6.60
CA GLU A 194 -11.19 -6.33 -5.28
C GLU A 194 -12.72 -6.43 -5.32
N THR A 195 -13.35 -5.95 -6.39
CA THR A 195 -14.77 -6.17 -6.66
C THR A 195 -15.02 -7.67 -6.82
N TYR A 196 -14.17 -8.39 -7.55
CA TYR A 196 -14.23 -9.85 -7.66
C TYR A 196 -14.02 -10.55 -6.32
N ARG A 197 -13.13 -10.04 -5.45
CA ARG A 197 -12.95 -10.51 -4.06
C ARG A 197 -14.21 -10.36 -3.20
N LYS A 198 -15.02 -9.33 -3.42
CA LYS A 198 -16.27 -9.08 -2.68
C LYS A 198 -17.45 -9.89 -3.20
N MET A 199 -17.57 -10.07 -4.52
CA MET A 199 -18.66 -10.84 -5.13
C MET A 199 -18.61 -12.34 -4.81
N GLY A 200 -17.43 -12.91 -4.57
CA GLY A 200 -17.29 -14.29 -4.07
C GLY A 200 -17.81 -14.49 -2.64
N LYS A 201 -18.21 -13.42 -1.93
CA LYS A 201 -18.77 -13.48 -0.57
C LYS A 201 -20.25 -13.09 -0.50
N GLU A 202 -20.77 -12.29 -1.43
CA GLU A 202 -22.18 -11.87 -1.46
C GLU A 202 -22.64 -11.69 -2.92
N SER A 203 -23.33 -12.69 -3.50
CA SER A 203 -23.87 -12.58 -4.86
C SER A 203 -25.29 -12.00 -4.85
N ASN A 204 -25.43 -10.72 -5.21
CA ASN A 204 -26.70 -10.16 -5.67
C ASN A 204 -26.50 -8.90 -6.54
N SER A 205 -25.61 -8.94 -7.53
CA SER A 205 -25.51 -7.85 -8.52
C SER A 205 -25.18 -8.37 -9.92
N ASN A 206 -25.88 -7.82 -10.92
CA ASN A 206 -25.82 -8.14 -12.35
C ASN A 206 -24.55 -7.61 -13.05
N GLU A 207 -23.38 -7.59 -12.40
CA GLU A 207 -22.13 -7.11 -13.01
C GLU A 207 -21.40 -8.23 -13.78
N GLU A 208 -20.99 -7.93 -15.02
CA GLU A 208 -20.24 -8.84 -15.91
C GLU A 208 -18.85 -9.16 -15.31
N THR A 209 -18.70 -10.34 -14.70
CA THR A 209 -17.45 -10.79 -14.07
C THR A 209 -16.38 -11.17 -15.10
N LEU A 210 -15.11 -10.86 -14.83
CA LEU A 210 -13.98 -11.25 -15.68
C LEU A 210 -13.77 -12.77 -15.59
N THR A 211 -13.82 -13.46 -16.72
CA THR A 211 -13.68 -14.92 -16.79
C THR A 211 -12.36 -15.36 -17.40
N GLN A 212 -11.79 -14.59 -18.35
CA GLN A 212 -10.52 -14.93 -19.01
C GLN A 212 -9.61 -13.72 -19.17
N LEU A 213 -8.32 -13.94 -18.93
CA LEU A 213 -7.27 -12.92 -19.04
C LEU A 213 -6.22 -13.34 -20.06
N GLY A 214 -6.06 -12.55 -21.12
CA GLY A 214 -4.94 -12.64 -22.04
C GLY A 214 -3.83 -11.67 -21.63
N ILE A 215 -2.58 -12.09 -21.73
CA ILE A 215 -1.43 -11.26 -21.42
C ILE A 215 -0.39 -11.41 -22.52
N VAL A 216 0.16 -10.30 -23.00
CA VAL A 216 1.31 -10.28 -23.92
C VAL A 216 2.43 -9.46 -23.29
N ALA A 217 3.55 -10.10 -22.99
CA ALA A 217 4.72 -9.46 -22.40
C ALA A 217 5.95 -9.59 -23.31
N GLY A 218 6.80 -8.58 -23.30
CA GLY A 218 8.09 -8.57 -24.02
C GLY A 218 9.24 -8.12 -23.13
N GLY A 219 10.29 -8.95 -22.99
CA GLY A 219 11.48 -8.61 -22.20
C GLY A 219 11.14 -8.15 -20.78
N SER A 220 11.58 -6.94 -20.39
CA SER A 220 11.30 -6.37 -19.06
C SER A 220 9.84 -6.02 -18.80
N GLY A 221 8.97 -6.07 -19.82
CA GLY A 221 7.52 -5.88 -19.69
C GLY A 221 6.82 -6.96 -18.86
N ILE A 222 7.53 -8.03 -18.50
CA ILE A 222 7.06 -9.02 -17.51
C ILE A 222 6.89 -8.41 -16.11
N THR A 223 7.61 -7.33 -15.77
CA THR A 223 7.60 -6.75 -14.41
C THR A 223 6.21 -6.29 -13.92
N PRO A 224 5.42 -5.50 -14.68
CA PRO A 224 4.04 -5.22 -14.29
C PRO A 224 3.14 -6.46 -14.31
N VAL A 225 3.39 -7.39 -15.23
CA VAL A 225 2.63 -8.64 -15.33
C VAL A 225 2.82 -9.52 -14.09
N LEU A 226 4.03 -9.60 -13.54
CA LEU A 226 4.31 -10.37 -12.33
C LEU A 226 3.48 -9.91 -11.13
N GLN A 227 3.31 -8.60 -10.95
CA GLN A 227 2.47 -8.08 -9.86
C GLN A 227 1.03 -8.59 -9.99
N VAL A 228 0.51 -8.59 -11.22
CA VAL A 228 -0.83 -9.09 -11.51
C VAL A 228 -0.89 -10.60 -11.29
N LEU A 229 0.01 -11.37 -11.90
CA LEU A 229 0.06 -12.83 -11.80
C LEU A 229 0.15 -13.31 -10.36
N HIS A 230 1.00 -12.70 -9.54
CA HIS A 230 1.13 -13.05 -8.14
C HIS A 230 -0.17 -12.88 -7.36
N GLU A 231 -1.02 -11.91 -7.71
CA GLU A 231 -2.31 -11.74 -7.03
C GLU A 231 -3.36 -12.72 -7.54
N ILE A 232 -3.47 -12.84 -8.87
CA ILE A 232 -4.63 -13.51 -9.51
C ILE A 232 -4.44 -15.01 -9.70
N VAL A 233 -3.21 -15.51 -9.76
CA VAL A 233 -2.94 -16.94 -9.97
C VAL A 233 -2.98 -17.69 -8.65
N THR A 234 -2.47 -17.07 -7.56
CA THR A 234 -2.45 -17.71 -6.23
C THR A 234 -3.81 -17.70 -5.55
N ASN A 235 -4.71 -16.81 -5.98
CA ASN A 235 -6.07 -16.73 -5.47
C ASN A 235 -7.02 -17.06 -6.62
N PRO A 236 -7.64 -18.27 -6.66
CA PRO A 236 -8.60 -18.62 -7.69
C PRO A 236 -9.90 -17.84 -7.46
N TYR A 237 -9.90 -16.58 -7.86
CA TYR A 237 -11.12 -15.86 -8.20
C TYR A 237 -11.73 -16.55 -9.43
N HIS A 238 -12.97 -16.24 -9.82
CA HIS A 238 -13.74 -16.87 -10.90
C HIS A 238 -13.11 -16.83 -12.33
N LEU A 239 -11.80 -16.57 -12.45
CA LEU A 239 -11.00 -16.67 -13.65
C LEU A 239 -10.83 -18.14 -14.06
N GLU A 240 -11.47 -18.49 -15.16
CA GLU A 240 -11.39 -19.80 -15.77
C GLU A 240 -10.03 -20.05 -16.41
N ASN A 241 -9.44 -19.01 -17.01
CA ASN A 241 -8.21 -19.14 -17.78
C ASN A 241 -7.38 -17.83 -17.82
N ILE A 242 -6.09 -17.96 -17.57
CA ILE A 242 -5.08 -16.90 -17.70
C ILE A 242 -4.03 -17.40 -18.69
N SER A 243 -3.88 -16.71 -19.81
CA SER A 243 -2.93 -17.08 -20.86
C SER A 243 -1.90 -15.97 -21.10
N LEU A 244 -0.63 -16.31 -20.95
CA LEU A 244 0.51 -15.40 -21.15
C LEU A 244 1.30 -15.81 -22.41
N ILE A 245 1.38 -14.91 -23.39
CA ILE A 245 2.40 -14.95 -24.43
C ILE A 245 3.60 -14.12 -23.95
N TYR A 246 4.77 -14.74 -23.81
CA TYR A 246 5.98 -14.06 -23.36
C TYR A 246 7.09 -14.13 -24.41
N ALA A 247 7.42 -12.97 -24.98
CA ALA A 247 8.36 -12.82 -26.08
C ALA A 247 9.74 -12.30 -25.65
N ASN A 248 10.79 -12.97 -26.09
CA ASN A 248 12.19 -12.64 -25.78
C ASN A 248 13.11 -12.89 -26.99
N GLU A 249 14.33 -12.36 -26.95
CA GLU A 249 15.32 -12.58 -28.02
C GLU A 249 15.84 -14.03 -28.02
N THR A 250 16.36 -14.49 -26.88
CA THR A 250 16.88 -15.85 -26.69
C THR A 250 16.26 -16.51 -25.44
N VAL A 251 16.57 -17.79 -25.20
CA VAL A 251 16.15 -18.47 -23.95
C VAL A 251 16.74 -17.79 -22.72
N ASP A 252 17.98 -17.29 -22.81
CA ASP A 252 18.68 -16.64 -21.69
C ASP A 252 18.10 -15.26 -21.35
N ASP A 253 17.28 -14.71 -22.25
CA ASP A 253 16.55 -13.46 -22.04
C ASP A 253 15.21 -13.63 -21.32
N ILE A 254 14.76 -14.87 -21.09
CA ILE A 254 13.49 -15.14 -20.41
C ILE A 254 13.66 -14.90 -18.90
N LEU A 255 13.26 -13.71 -18.46
CA LEU A 255 13.34 -13.33 -17.06
C LEU A 255 12.35 -14.14 -16.21
N LEU A 256 12.81 -14.65 -15.07
CA LEU A 256 12.04 -15.46 -14.11
C LEU A 256 11.39 -16.72 -14.71
N LYS A 257 12.07 -17.34 -15.68
CA LYS A 257 11.54 -18.52 -16.38
C LYS A 257 11.16 -19.66 -15.43
N ASN A 258 12.01 -19.96 -14.44
CA ASN A 258 11.79 -21.08 -13.53
C ASN A 258 10.55 -20.82 -12.65
N GLU A 259 10.43 -19.60 -12.12
CA GLU A 259 9.31 -19.17 -11.29
C GLU A 259 7.99 -19.19 -12.07
N LEU A 260 8.01 -18.72 -13.33
CA LEU A 260 6.85 -18.77 -14.21
C LEU A 260 6.46 -20.20 -14.59
N ASP A 261 7.43 -21.06 -14.90
CA ASP A 261 7.19 -22.47 -15.21
C ASP A 261 6.64 -23.23 -13.99
N GLU A 262 7.17 -22.95 -12.79
CA GLU A 262 6.64 -23.50 -11.55
C GLU A 262 5.22 -23.03 -11.26
N MET A 263 4.94 -21.75 -11.48
CA MET A 263 3.59 -21.19 -11.34
C MET A 263 2.61 -21.86 -12.31
N ALA A 264 2.97 -22.02 -13.58
CA ALA A 264 2.14 -22.72 -14.58
C ALA A 264 1.93 -24.21 -14.24
N LYS A 265 2.93 -24.87 -13.65
CA LYS A 265 2.78 -26.26 -13.17
C LYS A 265 1.84 -26.39 -11.98
N LYS A 266 1.89 -25.43 -11.05
CA LYS A 266 1.08 -25.44 -9.81
C LYS A 266 -0.38 -25.03 -10.06
N HIS A 267 -0.63 -24.22 -11.09
CA HIS A 267 -1.95 -23.62 -11.34
C HIS A 267 -2.45 -23.95 -12.76
N PRO A 268 -3.30 -24.99 -12.93
CA PRO A 268 -3.74 -25.46 -14.26
C PRO A 268 -4.52 -24.44 -15.10
N HIS A 269 -5.11 -23.42 -14.47
CA HIS A 269 -5.80 -22.33 -15.14
C HIS A 269 -4.84 -21.24 -15.65
N PHE A 270 -3.53 -21.35 -15.38
CA PHE A 270 -2.51 -20.45 -15.88
C PHE A 270 -1.64 -21.15 -16.93
N GLN A 271 -1.62 -20.60 -18.13
CA GLN A 271 -0.86 -21.11 -19.27
C GLN A 271 0.16 -20.08 -19.73
N ILE A 272 1.37 -20.56 -20.04
CA ILE A 272 2.45 -19.72 -20.58
C ILE A 272 2.93 -20.26 -21.92
N HIS A 273 3.10 -19.34 -22.86
CA HIS A 273 3.51 -19.59 -24.24
C HIS A 273 4.71 -18.70 -24.58
N TYR A 274 5.88 -19.32 -24.62
CA TYR A 274 7.12 -18.62 -24.94
C TYR A 274 7.29 -18.42 -26.45
N VAL A 275 7.71 -17.21 -26.84
CA VAL A 275 8.05 -16.82 -28.21
C VAL A 275 9.49 -16.33 -28.23
N LEU A 276 10.32 -16.89 -29.10
CA LEU A 276 11.72 -16.50 -29.21
C LEU A 276 12.08 -16.07 -30.61
N HIS A 277 12.78 -14.95 -30.74
CA HIS A 277 13.31 -14.49 -32.03
C HIS A 277 14.46 -15.40 -32.51
N HIS A 278 15.38 -15.73 -31.60
CA HIS A 278 16.56 -16.56 -31.83
C HIS A 278 16.54 -17.82 -30.93
N PRO A 279 15.62 -18.77 -31.16
CA PRO A 279 15.53 -19.96 -30.32
C PRO A 279 16.64 -20.98 -30.61
N PRO A 280 17.06 -21.75 -29.58
CA PRO A 280 18.04 -22.82 -29.75
C PRO A 280 17.48 -23.99 -30.58
N LYS A 281 18.38 -24.88 -31.00
CA LYS A 281 18.00 -26.13 -31.67
C LYS A 281 17.08 -26.96 -30.76
N GLY A 282 15.99 -27.48 -31.31
CA GLY A 282 15.01 -28.29 -30.57
C GLY A 282 13.98 -27.48 -29.76
N TRP A 283 13.95 -26.15 -29.89
CA TRP A 283 12.91 -25.31 -29.28
C TRP A 283 11.52 -25.73 -29.72
N LYS A 284 10.64 -25.93 -28.72
CA LYS A 284 9.24 -26.37 -28.93
C LYS A 284 8.22 -25.24 -28.90
N GLY A 285 8.63 -24.05 -28.44
CA GLY A 285 7.78 -22.87 -28.43
C GLY A 285 7.68 -22.20 -29.80
N GLU A 286 7.05 -21.04 -29.84
CA GLU A 286 6.92 -20.27 -31.08
C GLU A 286 8.25 -19.57 -31.43
N ARG A 287 8.47 -19.31 -32.72
CA ARG A 287 9.68 -18.68 -33.28
C ARG A 287 9.35 -17.36 -33.98
N GLY A 288 10.22 -16.37 -33.85
CA GLY A 288 10.13 -15.07 -34.49
C GLY A 288 9.46 -14.01 -33.60
N TYR A 289 8.88 -12.99 -34.24
CA TYR A 289 8.10 -11.96 -33.55
C TYR A 289 6.67 -12.44 -33.23
N ILE A 290 5.99 -11.71 -32.35
CA ILE A 290 4.57 -11.94 -32.07
C ILE A 290 3.76 -11.77 -33.35
N THR A 291 2.85 -12.72 -33.62
CA THR A 291 1.98 -12.69 -34.81
C THR A 291 0.51 -12.74 -34.42
N LYS A 292 -0.38 -12.24 -35.31
CA LYS A 292 -1.84 -12.36 -35.13
C LYS A 292 -2.29 -13.81 -34.90
N ARG A 293 -1.67 -14.78 -35.59
CA ARG A 293 -1.95 -16.22 -35.41
C ARG A 293 -1.71 -16.67 -33.98
N MET A 294 -0.62 -16.19 -33.34
CA MET A 294 -0.32 -16.53 -31.95
C MET A 294 -1.37 -15.96 -31.00
N LEU A 295 -1.77 -14.70 -31.19
CA LEU A 295 -2.86 -14.10 -30.40
C LEU A 295 -4.15 -14.91 -30.52
N GLN A 296 -4.55 -15.27 -31.76
CA GLN A 296 -5.75 -16.05 -32.01
C GLN A 296 -5.70 -17.48 -31.44
N LYS A 297 -4.50 -18.09 -31.41
CA LYS A 297 -4.27 -19.45 -30.95
C LYS A 297 -4.26 -19.55 -29.42
N TYR A 298 -3.64 -18.59 -28.74
CA TYR A 298 -3.30 -18.71 -27.32
C TYR A 298 -4.13 -17.81 -26.41
N LEU A 299 -4.58 -16.65 -26.90
CA LEU A 299 -5.30 -15.68 -26.06
C LEU A 299 -6.82 -15.87 -26.17
N PRO A 300 -7.58 -15.43 -25.16
CA PRO A 300 -9.03 -15.39 -25.26
C PRO A 300 -9.49 -14.60 -26.50
N ARG A 301 -10.59 -15.06 -27.11
CA ARG A 301 -11.32 -14.23 -28.09
C ARG A 301 -11.95 -13.04 -27.37
N TYR A 302 -12.25 -11.98 -28.09
CA TYR A 302 -12.98 -10.87 -27.49
C TYR A 302 -14.34 -11.32 -26.94
N ASN A 303 -14.57 -10.99 -25.67
CA ASN A 303 -15.85 -11.04 -24.97
C ASN A 303 -15.83 -9.88 -23.97
N LYS A 304 -17.00 -9.36 -23.60
CA LYS A 304 -17.11 -8.33 -22.55
C LYS A 304 -16.52 -8.78 -21.21
N GLN A 305 -16.55 -10.09 -20.91
CA GLN A 305 -15.98 -10.69 -19.72
C GLN A 305 -14.48 -11.02 -19.85
N HIS A 306 -13.82 -10.68 -20.95
CA HIS A 306 -12.40 -10.94 -21.15
C HIS A 306 -11.59 -9.65 -21.14
N LYS A 307 -10.32 -9.73 -20.76
CA LYS A 307 -9.39 -8.59 -20.78
C LYS A 307 -8.05 -9.01 -21.37
N LEU A 308 -7.39 -8.07 -22.03
CA LEU A 308 -6.06 -8.24 -22.62
C LEU A 308 -5.11 -7.24 -21.98
N LEU A 309 -4.01 -7.72 -21.40
CA LEU A 309 -2.93 -6.89 -20.86
C LEU A 309 -1.72 -6.96 -21.78
N VAL A 310 -1.04 -5.83 -22.00
CA VAL A 310 0.09 -5.73 -22.92
C VAL A 310 1.20 -4.91 -22.28
N CYS A 311 2.44 -5.39 -22.34
CA CYS A 311 3.60 -4.59 -21.94
C CYS A 311 4.89 -5.08 -22.62
N GLY A 312 5.58 -4.21 -23.32
CA GLY A 312 6.91 -4.49 -23.83
C GLY A 312 7.52 -3.31 -24.59
N PRO A 313 8.43 -3.58 -25.53
CA PRO A 313 8.95 -2.55 -26.42
C PRO A 313 7.82 -1.90 -27.24
N LEU A 314 7.92 -0.60 -27.51
CA LEU A 314 6.87 0.19 -28.20
C LEU A 314 6.38 -0.49 -29.49
N GLU A 315 7.29 -0.99 -30.31
CA GLU A 315 6.97 -1.67 -31.58
C GLU A 315 6.12 -2.93 -31.36
N MET A 316 6.39 -3.68 -30.29
CA MET A 316 5.61 -4.87 -29.92
C MET A 316 4.20 -4.46 -29.49
N ASP A 317 4.09 -3.45 -28.63
CA ASP A 317 2.81 -2.98 -28.12
C ASP A 317 1.91 -2.47 -29.27
N GLU A 318 2.47 -1.69 -30.19
CA GLU A 318 1.75 -1.22 -31.39
C GLU A 318 1.27 -2.36 -32.29
N LEU A 319 2.09 -3.41 -32.43
CA LEU A 319 1.75 -4.59 -33.21
C LEU A 319 0.60 -5.38 -32.57
N VAL A 320 0.67 -5.60 -31.25
CA VAL A 320 -0.36 -6.30 -30.47
C VAL A 320 -1.67 -5.52 -30.49
N LEU A 321 -1.63 -4.19 -30.34
CA LEU A 321 -2.81 -3.32 -30.45
C LEU A 321 -3.48 -3.41 -31.82
N ARG A 322 -2.69 -3.50 -32.90
CA ARG A 322 -3.21 -3.68 -34.26
C ARG A 322 -3.89 -5.03 -34.42
N TYR A 323 -3.21 -6.10 -34.03
CA TYR A 323 -3.73 -7.45 -34.17
C TYR A 323 -4.95 -7.72 -33.28
N SER A 324 -4.99 -7.21 -32.05
CA SER A 324 -6.16 -7.36 -31.17
C SER A 324 -7.39 -6.68 -31.78
N LYS A 325 -7.23 -5.48 -32.35
CA LYS A 325 -8.30 -4.80 -33.09
C LYS A 325 -8.80 -5.63 -34.27
N GLU A 326 -7.90 -6.19 -35.07
CA GLU A 326 -8.27 -7.09 -36.17
C GLU A 326 -9.00 -8.36 -35.70
N LEU A 327 -8.73 -8.81 -34.48
CA LEU A 327 -9.39 -9.96 -33.84
C LEU A 327 -10.68 -9.59 -33.09
N GLY A 328 -11.17 -8.35 -33.27
CA GLY A 328 -12.47 -7.90 -32.75
C GLY A 328 -12.43 -7.28 -31.35
N TRP A 329 -11.26 -7.08 -30.75
CA TRP A 329 -11.15 -6.33 -29.50
C TRP A 329 -11.46 -4.85 -29.69
N ASN A 330 -11.91 -4.18 -28.63
CA ASN A 330 -12.00 -2.72 -28.61
C ASN A 330 -10.64 -2.10 -28.94
N LYS A 331 -10.68 -0.91 -29.57
CA LYS A 331 -9.47 -0.14 -29.84
C LYS A 331 -8.75 0.17 -28.53
N GLY A 332 -7.57 -0.43 -28.34
CA GLY A 332 -6.65 -0.09 -27.27
C GLY A 332 -5.79 1.13 -27.62
N PHE A 333 -5.12 1.68 -26.62
CA PHE A 333 -4.27 2.86 -26.74
C PHE A 333 -2.95 2.63 -25.98
N GLN A 334 -1.85 3.20 -26.47
CA GLN A 334 -0.56 3.16 -25.77
C GLN A 334 -0.65 3.76 -24.36
N LYS A 335 -1.50 4.77 -24.18
CA LYS A 335 -1.86 5.30 -22.86
C LYS A 335 -3.26 4.80 -22.51
N SER A 336 -3.33 3.57 -22.00
CA SER A 336 -4.60 2.96 -21.66
C SER A 336 -5.32 3.68 -20.52
N ARG A 337 -6.64 3.67 -20.63
CA ARG A 337 -7.55 3.95 -19.53
C ARG A 337 -7.86 2.65 -18.81
N SER A 338 -8.22 2.82 -17.56
CA SER A 338 -8.57 1.77 -16.64
C SER A 338 -9.63 0.77 -17.13
N ASN A 339 -10.66 1.29 -17.78
CA ASN A 339 -11.80 0.53 -18.29
C ASN A 339 -11.57 -0.04 -19.69
N ASP A 340 -10.39 0.17 -20.28
CA ASP A 340 -10.06 -0.40 -21.59
C ASP A 340 -9.95 -1.92 -21.48
N LYS A 341 -10.61 -2.63 -22.42
CA LYS A 341 -10.51 -4.10 -22.52
C LYS A 341 -9.14 -4.56 -23.00
N VAL A 342 -8.42 -3.69 -23.71
CA VAL A 342 -7.00 -3.87 -24.07
C VAL A 342 -6.21 -2.81 -23.31
N PHE A 343 -5.47 -3.26 -22.30
CA PHE A 343 -4.75 -2.41 -21.38
C PHE A 343 -3.24 -2.52 -21.61
N VAL A 344 -2.59 -1.40 -21.93
CA VAL A 344 -1.14 -1.25 -22.05
C VAL A 344 -0.60 -0.58 -20.79
N PHE A 345 0.42 -1.17 -20.18
CA PHE A 345 1.01 -0.73 -18.91
C PHE A 345 1.83 0.56 -18.97
#